data_AF-A0A352NCR8-F1
#
_entry.id   AF-A0A352NCR8-F1
#
_cell.length_a   1.000
_cell.length_b   1.000
_cell.length_c   1.000
_cell.angle_alpha   90.00
_cell.angle_beta   90.00
_cell.angle_gamma   90.00
#
_symmetry.space_group_name_H-M   'P 1'
#
loop_
_entity.id
_entity.type
_entity.pdbx_description
1 polymer ?
#
loop_
_entity_poly.entity_id
_entity_poly.type
_entity_poly.pdbx_seq_one_letter_code
_entity_poly.pdbx_strand_id
1 'polypeptide(L)'
;MNTTDPIADMLTRIRNANAQRHATVDIPYSNEKKAIADILVNEGFVASMDVLEDTHKTIRLTLKYEGKTKVLQGLKRISKPGLRVY
;
A
#
# COMPACT_ATOMS: atom_id res chain seq x y z
N MET A 1 2.54 -19.61 1.76
CA MET A 1 1.98 -18.85 2.90
C MET A 1 0.55 -18.46 2.53
N ASN A 2 -0.45 -18.91 3.27
CA ASN A 2 -1.83 -18.47 3.04
C ASN A 2 -2.01 -17.07 3.63
N THR A 3 -2.27 -16.09 2.77
CA THR A 3 -2.58 -14.72 3.19
C THR A 3 -4.08 -14.57 3.40
N THR A 4 -4.52 -14.59 4.66
CA THR A 4 -5.95 -14.48 5.02
C THR A 4 -6.50 -13.07 4.84
N ASP A 5 -5.67 -12.02 4.93
CA ASP A 5 -6.05 -10.63 4.65
C ASP A 5 -5.04 -9.94 3.70
N PRO A 6 -5.30 -9.97 2.37
CA PRO A 6 -4.43 -9.34 1.38
C PRO A 6 -4.35 -7.81 1.50
N ILE A 7 -5.36 -7.16 2.09
CA ILE A 7 -5.37 -5.70 2.29
C ILE A 7 -4.49 -5.35 3.49
N ALA A 8 -4.59 -6.10 4.59
CA ALA A 8 -3.69 -5.90 5.73
C ALA A 8 -2.22 -6.14 5.36
N ASP A 9 -1.94 -7.11 4.49
CA ASP A 9 -0.59 -7.34 3.95
C ASP A 9 -0.09 -6.10 3.17
N MET A 10 -0.89 -5.56 2.26
CA MET A 10 -0.57 -4.32 1.53
C MET A 10 -0.23 -3.16 2.47
N LEU A 11 -1.09 -2.88 3.44
CA LEU A 11 -0.88 -1.80 4.41
C LEU A 11 0.40 -2.02 5.23
N THR A 12 0.68 -3.28 5.59
CA THR A 12 1.89 -3.63 6.35
C THR A 12 3.16 -3.41 5.52
N ARG A 13 3.17 -3.79 4.24
CA ARG A 13 4.28 -3.53 3.33
C ARG A 13 4.57 -2.05 3.19
N ILE A 14 3.52 -1.24 2.98
CA ILE A 14 3.65 0.23 2.87
C ILE A 14 4.22 0.79 4.17
N ARG A 15 3.68 0.39 5.33
CA ARG A 15 4.17 0.84 6.64
C ARG A 15 5.64 0.50 6.85
N ASN A 16 6.06 -0.72 6.49
CA ASN A 16 7.44 -1.17 6.67
C ASN A 16 8.40 -0.44 5.72
N ALA A 17 8.02 -0.28 4.45
CA ALA A 17 8.80 0.49 3.48
C ALA A 17 8.94 1.96 3.90
N ASN A 18 7.84 2.55 4.38
CA ASN A 18 7.84 3.89 4.94
C ASN A 18 8.69 3.98 6.24
N ALA A 19 8.68 2.93 7.07
CA ALA A 19 9.52 2.85 8.26
C ALA A 19 11.01 2.93 7.91
N GLN A 20 11.43 2.16 6.90
CA GLN A 20 12.80 2.04 6.41
C GLN A 20 13.22 3.13 5.39
N ARG A 21 12.32 4.05 5.05
CA ARG A 21 12.57 5.13 4.05
C ARG A 21 12.91 4.60 2.65
N HIS A 22 12.29 3.51 2.22
CA HIS A 22 12.43 3.04 0.85
C HIS A 22 11.72 3.98 -0.13
N ALA A 23 12.33 4.23 -1.29
CA ALA A 23 11.70 5.06 -2.32
C ALA A 23 10.43 4.40 -2.89
N THR A 24 10.45 3.08 -3.04
CA THR A 24 9.37 2.32 -3.65
C THR A 24 9.00 1.08 -2.84
N VAL A 25 7.77 0.59 -3.03
CA VAL A 25 7.32 -0.69 -2.46
C VAL A 25 6.51 -1.47 -3.50
N ASP A 26 6.82 -2.76 -3.62
CA ASP A 26 6.17 -3.66 -4.56
C ASP A 26 5.13 -4.55 -3.84
N ILE A 27 3.91 -4.54 -4.37
CA ILE A 27 2.75 -5.23 -3.80
C ILE A 27 2.14 -6.13 -4.88
N PRO A 28 1.76 -7.39 -4.56
CA PRO A 28 1.06 -8.24 -5.52
C PRO A 28 -0.27 -7.64 -5.95
N TYR A 29 -0.54 -7.62 -7.24
CA TYR A 29 -1.71 -6.98 -7.83
C TYR A 29 -3.04 -7.61 -7.36
N SER A 30 -4.05 -6.75 -7.21
CA SER A 30 -5.46 -7.10 -7.10
C SER A 30 -6.27 -5.86 -7.48
N ASN A 31 -7.46 -6.01 -8.04
CA ASN A 31 -8.33 -4.87 -8.40
C ASN A 31 -8.64 -3.99 -7.18
N GLU A 32 -8.90 -4.61 -6.01
CA GLU A 32 -9.14 -3.88 -4.76
C GLU A 32 -7.91 -3.10 -4.30
N LYS A 33 -6.72 -3.72 -4.37
CA LYS A 33 -5.46 -3.08 -3.99
C LYS A 33 -5.10 -1.92 -4.93
N LYS A 34 -5.39 -2.08 -6.22
CA LYS A 34 -5.24 -1.03 -7.22
C LYS A 34 -6.13 0.16 -6.86
N ALA A 35 -7.42 -0.06 -6.61
CA ALA A 35 -8.34 1.00 -6.22
C ALA A 35 -7.90 1.73 -4.93
N ILE A 36 -7.42 0.99 -3.92
CA ILE A 36 -6.87 1.60 -2.69
C ILE A 36 -5.63 2.45 -3.01
N ALA A 37 -4.73 1.95 -3.85
CA ALA A 37 -3.53 2.68 -4.26
C ALA A 37 -3.87 3.94 -5.07
N ASP A 38 -4.84 3.87 -5.98
CA ASP A 38 -5.33 5.01 -6.76
C ASP A 38 -5.84 6.12 -5.81
N ILE A 39 -6.61 5.76 -4.77
CA ILE A 39 -7.06 6.69 -3.73
C ILE A 39 -5.87 7.33 -3.00
N LEU A 40 -4.87 6.54 -2.60
CA LEU A 40 -3.69 7.07 -1.91
C LEU A 40 -2.90 8.07 -2.77
N VAL A 41 -2.84 7.85 -4.09
CA VAL A 41 -2.20 8.79 -5.04
C VAL A 41 -3.04 10.06 -5.16
N ASN A 42 -4.35 9.93 -5.34
CA ASN A 42 -5.26 11.06 -5.54
C ASN A 42 -5.31 11.99 -4.31
N GLU A 43 -5.26 11.43 -3.11
CA GLU A 43 -5.20 12.18 -1.84
C GLU A 43 -3.78 12.72 -1.53
N GLY A 44 -2.78 12.41 -2.37
CA GLY A 44 -1.41 12.91 -2.23
C GLY A 44 -0.59 12.26 -1.10
N PHE A 45 -1.04 11.12 -0.57
CA PHE A 45 -0.30 10.37 0.45
C PHE A 45 0.91 9.61 -0.12
N VAL A 46 0.82 9.19 -1.37
CA VAL A 46 1.92 8.58 -2.14
C VAL A 46 2.16 9.40 -3.40
N ALA A 47 3.38 9.35 -3.94
CA ALA A 47 3.77 10.20 -5.07
C ALA A 47 3.21 9.69 -6.40
N SER A 48 3.28 8.38 -6.62
CA SER A 48 2.76 7.74 -7.84
C SER A 48 2.54 6.24 -7.60
N MET A 49 1.79 5.62 -8.51
CA MET A 49 1.72 4.17 -8.61
C MET A 49 1.92 3.74 -10.06
N ASP A 50 2.61 2.61 -10.23
CA ASP A 50 2.83 1.96 -11.50
C ASP A 50 2.36 0.50 -11.40
N VAL A 51 1.72 0.01 -12.46
CA VAL A 51 1.38 -1.41 -12.57
C VAL A 51 2.38 -2.06 -13.50
N LEU A 52 3.20 -2.95 -12.95
CA LEU A 52 4.18 -3.71 -13.70
C LEU A 52 3.57 -5.04 -14.13
N GLU A 53 3.57 -5.28 -15.43
CA GLU A 53 3.09 -6.52 -16.05
C GLU A 53 4.26 -7.44 -16.41
N ASP A 54 4.98 -7.87 -15.37
CA ASP A 54 5.96 -8.95 -15.46
C ASP A 54 5.25 -10.34 -15.38
N THR A 55 5.99 -11.43 -15.14
CA THR A 55 5.43 -12.79 -14.92
C THR A 55 4.25 -12.80 -13.93
N HIS A 56 4.27 -11.92 -12.93
CA HIS A 56 3.14 -11.65 -12.05
C HIS A 56 2.85 -10.15 -12.00
N LYS A 57 1.58 -9.77 -12.18
CA LYS A 57 1.15 -8.36 -12.04
C LYS A 57 1.49 -7.85 -10.65
N THR A 58 2.18 -6.71 -10.59
CA THR A 58 2.55 -6.04 -9.34
C THR A 58 2.22 -4.56 -9.39
N ILE A 59 1.91 -4.00 -8.23
CA ILE A 59 1.69 -2.58 -8.02
C ILE A 59 2.95 -2.05 -7.34
N ARG A 60 3.67 -1.16 -8.01
CA ARG A 60 4.80 -0.42 -7.46
C ARG A 60 4.30 0.93 -7.00
N LEU A 61 4.43 1.22 -5.71
CA LEU A 61 4.09 2.52 -5.13
C LEU A 61 5.35 3.32 -4.86
N THR A 62 5.36 4.59 -5.25
CA THR A 62 6.43 5.54 -4.92
C THR A 62 6.03 6.31 -3.65
N LEU A 63 6.81 6.16 -2.57
CA LEU A 63 6.51 6.78 -1.30
C LEU A 63 6.95 8.25 -1.29
N LYS A 64 6.13 9.12 -0.69
CA LYS A 64 6.40 10.55 -0.57
C LYS A 64 6.98 10.89 0.80
N TYR A 65 8.05 11.69 0.81
CA TYR A 65 8.72 12.16 2.02
C TYR A 65 8.85 13.69 1.99
N GLU A 66 8.56 14.34 3.10
CA GLU A 66 8.76 15.79 3.26
C GLU A 66 9.87 16.02 4.29
N GLY A 67 11.10 16.23 3.78
CA GLY A 67 12.30 16.40 4.60
C GLY A 67 12.56 15.17 5.48
N LYS A 68 12.44 15.34 6.80
CA LYS A 68 12.62 14.24 7.78
C LYS A 68 11.29 13.52 8.12
N THR A 69 10.17 14.04 7.65
CA THR A 69 8.83 13.59 8.03
C THR A 69 8.24 12.68 6.97
N LYS A 70 7.57 11.61 7.44
CA LYS A 70 6.85 10.66 6.59
C LYS A 70 5.46 11.24 6.34
N VAL A 71 5.06 11.39 5.07
CA VAL A 71 3.74 11.94 4.71
C VAL A 71 2.63 10.97 5.12
N LEU A 72 2.84 9.68 4.87
CA LEU A 72 1.89 8.64 5.20
C LEU A 72 2.10 8.16 6.66
N GLN A 73 1.12 8.42 7.54
CA GLN A 73 1.15 8.05 8.96
C GLN A 73 -0.17 7.40 9.39
N GLY A 74 -0.14 6.61 10.46
CA GLY A 74 -1.38 6.08 11.08
C GLY A 74 -2.12 5.01 10.29
N LEU A 75 -1.48 4.30 9.35
CA LEU A 75 -2.12 3.20 8.61
C LEU A 75 -2.73 2.15 9.56
N LYS A 76 -4.06 1.95 9.45
CA LYS A 76 -4.79 0.97 10.27
C LYS A 76 -5.86 0.24 9.44
N ARG A 77 -5.92 -1.08 9.56
CA ARG A 77 -6.99 -1.91 9.01
C ARG A 77 -8.18 -1.93 9.98
N ILE A 78 -9.30 -1.30 9.60
CA ILE A 78 -10.52 -1.19 10.42
C ILE A 78 -11.39 -2.45 10.30
N SER A 79 -11.96 -2.72 9.13
CA SER A 79 -12.73 -3.94 8.85
C SER A 79 -11.78 -5.12 8.62
N LYS A 80 -11.95 -6.25 9.30
CA LYS A 80 -11.05 -7.42 9.20
C LYS A 80 -11.85 -8.66 8.81
N PRO A 81 -11.24 -9.72 8.23
CA PRO A 81 -11.97 -10.94 7.90
C PRO A 81 -12.71 -11.56 9.09
N GLY A 82 -12.14 -11.50 10.30
CA GLY A 82 -12.76 -12.02 11.53
C GLY A 82 -13.86 -11.11 12.13
N LEU A 83 -13.96 -9.85 11.73
CA LEU A 83 -15.01 -8.93 12.16
C LEU A 83 -15.17 -7.81 11.14
N ARG A 84 -16.30 -7.82 10.42
CA ARG A 84 -16.65 -6.77 9.45
C ARG A 84 -17.33 -5.61 10.16
N VAL A 85 -16.90 -4.41 9.84
CA VAL A 85 -17.51 -3.15 10.26
C VAL A 85 -18.26 -2.59 9.04
N TYR A 86 -19.53 -2.26 9.22
CA TYR A 86 -20.43 -1.67 8.22
C TYR A 86 -20.87 -0.28 8.67
#